data_AF-A0A1Q8EPN5-F1
#
_entry.id   AF-A0A1Q8EPN5-F1
#
_cell.length_a   1.000
_cell.length_b   1.000
_cell.length_c   1.000
_cell.angle_alpha   90.00
_cell.angle_beta   90.00
_cell.angle_gamma   90.00
#
_symmetry.space_group_name_H-M   'P 1'
#
loop_
_entity.id
_entity.type
_entity.pdbx_description
1 polymer ?
#
loop_
_entity_poly.entity_id
_entity_poly.type
_entity_poly.pdbx_seq_one_letter_code
_entity_poly.pdbx_strand_id
1 'polypeptide(L)'
;MTPLAHPPAQRSGHDLDLPFAAGPRVRRLADYASTGQGLDEEQLLGVAGARVVFANYAALRADFAAPWQALAGEPETAAIDRWLLENAACISASQAAAQGINTPIALDRRRLPAWRPPRYGRAAVLCAAGRAAVLFDVKGLGVPPDEAPVLPHSNGLLTLGEAVHEVLMEHLVFAAMHHAGGAVSPLPAYALIDLGFDALWLDGRAPEPAVLLVRRPCTRPRCQWQRYWQGPELAGALLQAELLLRRYGLTASSCGAVRFQVSRQAGELRVQRDGESLPVSPEVAQNLERLLAANRGAPLLIDGVNVQLAGAASVAPLHLQVMDFGRYRFAERFEHHLYAWVDADYQNLNGVYLAPDDPRYVQPDPALSLAGTAASPAFAELQRRVRDFRQGVEPERLCQALRATLETACRPLRG
;
A
#
# COMPACT_ATOMS: atom_id res chain seq x y z
N MET A 1 -47.01 -8.14 -23.41
CA MET A 1 -45.71 -7.74 -23.99
C MET A 1 -44.70 -7.73 -22.87
N THR A 2 -43.81 -8.71 -22.84
CA THR A 2 -42.73 -8.81 -21.84
C THR A 2 -41.68 -7.74 -22.17
N PRO A 3 -41.17 -6.96 -21.20
CA PRO A 3 -40.10 -6.01 -21.47
C PRO A 3 -38.88 -6.80 -21.97
N LEU A 4 -38.37 -6.43 -23.15
CA LEU A 4 -37.08 -6.92 -23.63
C LEU A 4 -36.03 -6.49 -22.62
N ALA A 5 -35.43 -7.46 -21.92
CA ALA A 5 -34.29 -7.22 -21.08
C ALA A 5 -33.20 -6.57 -21.95
N HIS A 6 -32.83 -5.32 -21.62
CA HIS A 6 -31.72 -4.67 -22.27
C HIS A 6 -30.47 -5.55 -22.08
N PRO A 7 -29.69 -5.80 -23.14
CA PRO A 7 -28.42 -6.49 -22.98
C PRO A 7 -27.57 -5.71 -21.98
N PRO A 8 -26.86 -6.38 -21.06
CA PRO A 8 -26.02 -5.70 -20.09
C PRO A 8 -25.05 -4.80 -20.83
N ALA A 9 -25.01 -3.51 -20.46
CA ALA A 9 -24.09 -2.54 -21.03
C ALA A 9 -22.68 -3.15 -21.03
N GLN A 10 -22.03 -3.11 -22.20
CA GLN A 10 -20.69 -3.65 -22.39
C GLN A 10 -19.76 -2.97 -21.38
N ARG A 11 -19.34 -3.71 -20.36
CA ARG A 11 -18.54 -3.17 -19.25
C ARG A 11 -17.22 -2.65 -19.82
N SER A 12 -16.83 -1.42 -19.44
CA SER A 12 -15.49 -0.90 -19.76
C SER A 12 -14.45 -1.90 -19.26
N GLY A 13 -13.48 -2.22 -20.13
CA GLY A 13 -12.45 -3.22 -19.82
C GLY A 13 -11.49 -2.81 -18.70
N HIS A 14 -11.39 -1.51 -18.39
CA HIS A 14 -10.52 -0.95 -17.34
C HIS A 14 -11.19 -0.82 -15.96
N ASP A 15 -12.51 -0.96 -15.88
CA ASP A 15 -13.19 -0.89 -14.57
C ASP A 15 -12.73 -2.07 -13.72
N LEU A 16 -12.43 -1.87 -12.44
CA LEU A 16 -12.29 -2.99 -11.51
C LEU A 16 -13.64 -3.51 -11.03
N ASP A 17 -14.70 -2.69 -11.01
CA ASP A 17 -16.04 -3.03 -10.48
C ASP A 17 -15.95 -3.73 -9.11
N LEU A 18 -15.06 -3.21 -8.25
CA LEU A 18 -14.82 -3.74 -6.92
C LEU A 18 -15.34 -2.75 -5.86
N PRO A 19 -15.88 -3.27 -4.74
CA PRO A 19 -16.29 -2.42 -3.65
C PRO A 19 -15.08 -1.69 -3.06
N PHE A 20 -15.31 -0.49 -2.56
CA PHE A 20 -14.29 0.35 -1.94
C PHE A 20 -14.80 0.90 -0.61
N ALA A 21 -13.88 1.29 0.27
CA ALA A 21 -14.25 1.93 1.52
C ALA A 21 -14.61 3.40 1.29
N ALA A 22 -15.85 3.77 1.60
CA ALA A 22 -16.20 5.16 1.81
C ALA A 22 -15.40 5.72 2.99
N GLY A 23 -15.06 7.01 2.97
CA GLY A 23 -14.30 7.59 4.05
C GLY A 23 -13.95 9.05 3.81
N PRO A 24 -13.36 9.71 4.82
CA PRO A 24 -12.89 11.07 4.68
C PRO A 24 -11.78 11.14 3.63
N ARG A 25 -11.70 12.29 2.98
CA ARG A 25 -10.67 12.63 2.00
C ARG A 25 -10.14 14.03 2.32
N VAL A 26 -8.83 14.21 2.20
CA VAL A 26 -8.23 15.54 2.23
C VAL A 26 -8.62 16.31 0.96
N ARG A 27 -9.20 17.50 1.14
CA ARG A 27 -9.68 18.33 0.02
C ARG A 27 -8.82 19.56 -0.21
N ARG A 28 -8.05 20.00 0.79
CA ARG A 28 -7.21 21.20 0.70
C ARG A 28 -5.84 20.94 1.31
N LEU A 29 -4.81 21.60 0.77
CA LEU A 29 -3.45 21.52 1.31
C LEU A 29 -3.37 21.95 2.79
N ALA A 30 -4.18 22.94 3.20
CA ALA A 30 -4.26 23.39 4.58
C ALA A 30 -4.66 22.29 5.59
N ASP A 31 -5.35 21.24 5.13
CA ASP A 31 -5.73 20.13 5.99
C ASP A 31 -4.48 19.32 6.45
N TYR A 32 -3.40 19.26 5.64
CA TYR A 32 -2.12 18.67 6.06
C TYR A 32 -1.45 19.50 7.15
N ALA A 33 -1.41 20.82 6.98
CA ALA A 33 -0.83 21.74 7.97
C ALA A 33 -1.53 21.63 9.33
N SER A 34 -2.86 21.43 9.35
CA SER A 34 -3.62 21.21 10.59
C SER A 34 -3.19 19.97 11.38
N THR A 35 -2.55 19.00 10.71
CA THR A 35 -1.99 17.79 11.33
C THR A 35 -0.49 17.91 11.65
N GLY A 36 0.11 19.07 11.41
CA GLY A 36 1.55 19.31 11.61
C GLY A 36 2.44 18.77 10.49
N GLN A 37 1.87 18.27 9.38
CA GLN A 37 2.63 17.82 8.23
C GLN A 37 3.02 19.03 7.37
N GLY A 38 4.30 19.42 7.45
CA GLY A 38 4.88 20.38 6.52
C GLY A 38 4.88 19.83 5.11
N LEU A 39 4.61 20.68 4.13
CA LEU A 39 4.53 20.28 2.72
C LEU A 39 5.64 20.98 1.94
N ASP A 40 6.47 20.18 1.27
CA ASP A 40 7.48 20.70 0.35
C ASP A 40 6.91 20.72 -1.07
N GLU A 41 6.86 21.90 -1.68
CA GLU A 41 6.37 22.07 -3.04
C GLU A 41 7.44 21.65 -4.07
N GLU A 42 7.01 20.94 -5.11
CA GLU A 42 7.84 20.60 -6.26
C GLU A 42 7.06 20.78 -7.58
N GLN A 43 7.79 20.76 -8.68
CA GLN A 43 7.22 20.71 -10.02
C GLN A 43 7.49 19.34 -10.66
N LEU A 44 6.41 18.64 -10.98
CA LEU A 44 6.45 17.39 -11.72
C LEU A 44 6.33 17.65 -13.23
N LEU A 45 6.87 16.72 -14.02
CA LEU A 45 6.89 16.77 -15.48
C LEU A 45 5.87 15.77 -16.04
N GLY A 46 5.05 16.21 -16.99
CA GLY A 46 4.09 15.32 -17.66
C GLY A 46 4.78 14.23 -18.47
N VAL A 47 4.25 13.01 -18.39
CA VAL A 47 4.76 11.85 -19.13
C VAL A 47 3.90 11.60 -20.36
N ALA A 48 4.53 11.56 -21.53
CA ALA A 48 3.89 11.26 -22.81
C ALA A 48 3.68 9.75 -22.96
N GLY A 49 2.56 9.37 -23.58
CA GLY A 49 2.25 7.95 -23.84
C GLY A 49 1.81 7.15 -22.62
N ALA A 50 1.58 7.80 -21.48
CA ALA A 50 0.99 7.17 -20.31
C ALA A 50 -0.43 6.67 -20.62
N ARG A 51 -0.82 5.55 -19.99
CA ARG A 51 -2.13 4.91 -20.20
C ARG A 51 -2.71 4.39 -18.89
N VAL A 52 -4.03 4.45 -18.75
CA VAL A 52 -4.73 3.84 -17.61
C VAL A 52 -4.68 2.33 -17.77
N VAL A 53 -4.20 1.63 -16.73
CA VAL A 53 -4.21 0.17 -16.68
C VAL A 53 -5.58 -0.32 -16.18
N PHE A 54 -6.01 0.23 -15.05
CA PHE A 54 -7.37 0.11 -14.53
C PHE A 54 -7.75 1.34 -13.71
N ALA A 55 -9.06 1.51 -13.49
CA ALA A 55 -9.61 2.54 -12.63
C ALA A 55 -10.81 2.01 -11.82
N ASN A 56 -10.92 2.48 -10.57
CA ASN A 56 -12.11 2.31 -9.74
C ASN A 56 -13.06 3.49 -10.00
N TYR A 57 -13.84 3.40 -11.07
CA TYR A 57 -14.76 4.48 -11.46
C TYR A 57 -15.81 4.77 -10.40
N ALA A 58 -16.22 3.77 -9.61
CA ALA A 58 -17.18 3.98 -8.52
C ALA A 58 -16.59 4.88 -7.41
N ALA A 59 -15.34 4.63 -7.00
CA ALA A 59 -14.65 5.48 -6.03
C ALA A 59 -14.44 6.91 -6.56
N LEU A 60 -14.06 7.04 -7.83
CA LEU A 60 -13.91 8.34 -8.48
C LEU A 60 -15.23 9.13 -8.53
N ARG A 61 -16.34 8.49 -8.92
CA ARG A 61 -17.67 9.13 -8.90
C ARG A 61 -18.11 9.55 -7.51
N ALA A 62 -17.82 8.74 -6.50
CA ALA A 62 -18.19 9.05 -5.13
C ALA A 62 -17.42 10.24 -4.56
N ASP A 63 -16.13 10.35 -4.88
CA ASP A 63 -15.26 11.38 -4.31
C ASP A 63 -15.20 12.68 -5.13
N PHE A 64 -15.62 12.67 -6.39
CA PHE A 64 -15.55 13.82 -7.29
C PHE A 64 -16.88 14.12 -7.97
N ALA A 65 -17.33 15.38 -7.91
CA ALA A 65 -18.56 15.85 -8.56
C ALA A 65 -18.34 16.08 -10.06
N ALA A 66 -18.19 14.99 -10.83
CA ALA A 66 -18.01 14.96 -12.29
C ALA A 66 -17.12 16.08 -12.87
N PRO A 67 -15.85 16.25 -12.39
CA PRO A 67 -14.92 17.22 -12.97
C PRO A 67 -14.49 16.85 -14.41
N TRP A 68 -14.77 15.63 -14.86
CA TRP A 68 -14.48 15.16 -16.21
C TRP A 68 -15.55 15.66 -17.20
N GLN A 69 -15.10 16.32 -18.26
CA GLN A 69 -15.97 16.72 -19.38
C GLN A 69 -15.94 15.62 -20.44
N ALA A 70 -17.09 14.97 -20.66
CA ALA A 70 -17.25 14.01 -21.74
C ALA A 70 -17.36 14.74 -23.09
N LEU A 71 -16.62 14.29 -24.09
CA LEU A 71 -16.83 14.74 -25.47
C LEU A 71 -18.11 14.12 -26.04
N ALA A 72 -18.69 14.76 -27.06
CA ALA A 72 -19.90 14.25 -27.69
C ALA A 72 -19.68 12.82 -28.23
N GLY A 73 -20.50 11.87 -27.78
CA GLY A 73 -20.42 10.45 -28.17
C GLY A 73 -19.35 9.63 -27.44
N GLU A 74 -18.60 10.23 -26.52
CA GLU A 74 -17.60 9.54 -25.70
C GLU A 74 -18.24 8.89 -24.45
N PRO A 75 -17.94 7.62 -24.13
CA PRO A 75 -18.33 7.03 -22.87
C PRO A 75 -17.74 7.80 -21.67
N GLU A 76 -18.51 7.96 -20.59
CA GLU A 76 -18.05 8.65 -19.38
C GLU A 76 -16.72 8.10 -18.85
N THR A 77 -16.51 6.78 -18.91
CA THR A 77 -15.26 6.14 -18.45
C THR A 77 -14.04 6.62 -19.23
N ALA A 78 -14.17 6.86 -20.53
CA ALA A 78 -13.08 7.42 -21.34
C ALA A 78 -12.79 8.89 -20.97
N ALA A 79 -13.83 9.66 -20.63
CA ALA A 79 -13.66 11.01 -20.09
C ALA A 79 -12.95 11.02 -18.72
N ILE A 80 -13.25 10.04 -17.86
CA ILE A 80 -12.55 9.85 -16.58
C ILE A 80 -11.09 9.44 -16.82
N ASP A 81 -10.82 8.51 -17.73
CA ASP A 81 -9.45 8.07 -18.05
C ASP A 81 -8.61 9.22 -18.59
N ARG A 82 -9.14 10.03 -19.52
CA ARG A 82 -8.47 11.24 -20.00
C ARG A 82 -8.19 12.21 -18.84
N TRP A 83 -9.18 12.46 -17.99
CA TRP A 83 -9.01 13.34 -16.82
C TRP A 83 -7.95 12.83 -15.85
N LEU A 84 -7.88 11.52 -15.59
CA LEU A 84 -6.82 10.90 -14.78
C LEU A 84 -5.44 11.14 -15.40
N LEU A 85 -5.28 10.88 -16.70
CA LEU A 85 -4.00 11.06 -17.39
C LEU A 85 -3.58 12.54 -17.38
N GLU A 86 -4.50 13.46 -17.63
CA GLU A 86 -4.26 14.91 -17.62
C GLU A 86 -3.76 15.42 -16.26
N ASN A 87 -4.24 14.82 -15.16
CA ASN A 87 -4.00 15.32 -13.80
C ASN A 87 -3.01 14.48 -12.98
N ALA A 88 -2.66 13.26 -13.40
CA ALA A 88 -1.80 12.37 -12.62
C ALA A 88 -0.61 11.76 -13.38
N ALA A 89 -0.63 11.72 -14.73
CA ALA A 89 0.46 11.10 -15.49
C ALA A 89 1.71 12.01 -15.53
N CYS A 90 2.50 11.96 -14.46
CA CYS A 90 3.68 12.79 -14.26
C CYS A 90 4.80 12.07 -13.49
N ILE A 91 6.00 12.64 -13.55
CA ILE A 91 7.20 12.14 -12.89
C ILE A 91 8.01 13.30 -12.30
N SER A 92 8.79 13.06 -11.25
CA SER A 92 9.65 14.08 -10.63
C SER A 92 10.79 14.49 -11.56
N ALA A 93 11.22 15.74 -11.44
CA ALA A 93 12.30 16.28 -12.26
C ALA A 93 13.62 15.50 -12.07
N SER A 94 13.94 15.11 -10.83
CA SER A 94 15.12 14.29 -10.51
C SER A 94 15.10 12.93 -11.19
N GLN A 95 13.94 12.27 -11.19
CA GLN A 95 13.78 10.98 -11.85
C GLN A 95 13.87 11.11 -13.37
N ALA A 96 13.28 12.15 -13.96
CA ALA A 96 13.34 12.41 -15.39
C ALA A 96 14.75 12.74 -15.90
N ALA A 97 15.54 13.46 -15.09
CA ALA A 97 16.89 13.86 -15.45
C ALA A 97 17.93 12.73 -15.32
N ALA A 98 17.60 11.67 -14.58
CA ALA A 98 18.52 10.59 -14.29
C ALA A 98 18.76 9.68 -15.51
N GLN A 99 19.99 9.15 -15.58
CA GLN A 99 20.43 8.27 -16.66
C GLN A 99 20.81 6.90 -16.11
N GLY A 100 20.53 5.84 -16.87
CA GLY A 100 20.96 4.48 -16.54
C GLY A 100 20.17 3.76 -15.44
N ILE A 101 19.09 4.38 -14.92
CA ILE A 101 18.27 3.82 -13.83
C ILE A 101 16.86 3.36 -14.28
N ASN A 102 16.40 3.88 -15.43
CA ASN A 102 15.15 3.56 -16.10
C ASN A 102 15.40 3.59 -17.61
N THR A 103 14.50 2.98 -18.39
CA THR A 103 14.48 3.21 -19.84
C THR A 103 14.14 4.68 -20.12
N PRO A 104 14.41 5.21 -21.33
CA PRO A 104 14.11 6.60 -21.65
C PRO A 104 12.66 6.99 -21.32
N ILE A 105 12.48 8.14 -20.67
CA ILE A 105 11.16 8.68 -20.31
C ILE A 105 10.75 9.70 -21.38
N ALA A 106 9.65 9.43 -22.07
CA ALA A 106 9.06 10.40 -22.99
C ALA A 106 8.28 11.44 -22.19
N LEU A 107 8.70 12.71 -22.25
CA LEU A 107 8.03 13.81 -21.55
C LEU A 107 7.13 14.60 -22.51
N ASP A 108 6.04 15.16 -21.98
CA ASP A 108 5.23 16.16 -22.66
C ASP A 108 5.52 17.58 -22.12
N ARG A 109 4.69 18.57 -22.50
CA ARG A 109 4.90 19.97 -22.14
C ARG A 109 4.30 20.37 -20.79
N ARG A 110 3.54 19.49 -20.14
CA ARG A 110 2.84 19.78 -18.89
C ARG A 110 3.85 19.88 -17.75
N ARG A 111 3.57 20.81 -16.85
CA ARG A 111 4.22 20.94 -15.54
C ARG A 111 3.11 21.00 -14.51
N LEU A 112 3.18 20.11 -13.53
CA LEU A 112 2.14 19.97 -12.52
C LEU A 112 2.74 20.29 -11.14
N PRO A 113 2.15 21.22 -10.39
CA PRO A 113 2.58 21.46 -9.03
C PRO A 113 2.20 20.26 -8.17
N ALA A 114 3.10 19.86 -7.28
CA ALA A 114 2.90 18.78 -6.34
C ALA A 114 3.48 19.15 -4.97
N TRP A 115 3.04 18.45 -3.93
CA TRP A 115 3.47 18.68 -2.57
C TRP A 115 3.85 17.37 -1.90
N ARG A 116 5.02 17.30 -1.29
CA ARG A 116 5.48 16.15 -0.51
C ARG A 116 5.26 16.38 0.98
N PRO A 117 4.39 15.59 1.62
CA PRO A 117 4.40 15.44 3.07
C PRO A 117 5.74 14.89 3.59
N PRO A 118 6.03 15.01 4.89
CA PRO A 118 7.29 14.53 5.45
C PRO A 118 7.44 13.01 5.25
N ARG A 119 8.66 12.58 4.90
CA ARG A 119 9.04 11.18 4.61
C ARG A 119 8.36 10.56 3.38
N TYR A 120 7.69 11.36 2.53
CA TYR A 120 7.21 10.89 1.23
C TYR A 120 8.38 10.79 0.23
N GLY A 121 9.09 9.66 0.25
CA GLY A 121 10.22 9.42 -0.66
C GLY A 121 9.80 9.19 -2.12
N ARG A 122 8.69 8.48 -2.37
CA ARG A 122 8.22 8.17 -3.73
C ARG A 122 6.76 8.56 -4.01
N ALA A 123 6.21 9.45 -3.21
CA ALA A 123 4.84 9.89 -3.35
C ALA A 123 4.74 11.41 -3.24
N ALA A 124 3.67 11.98 -3.80
CA ALA A 124 3.34 13.38 -3.66
C ALA A 124 1.83 13.58 -3.81
N VAL A 125 1.35 14.70 -3.29
CA VAL A 125 -0.03 15.14 -3.38
C VAL A 125 -0.17 16.06 -4.58
N LEU A 126 -1.12 15.79 -5.46
CA LEU A 126 -1.43 16.61 -6.64
C LEU A 126 -2.67 17.45 -6.37
N CYS A 127 -2.66 18.70 -6.86
CA CYS A 127 -3.80 19.60 -6.80
C CYS A 127 -4.34 19.93 -8.20
N ALA A 128 -5.59 20.38 -8.23
CA ALA A 128 -6.19 20.92 -9.45
C ALA A 128 -5.47 22.20 -9.88
N ALA A 129 -5.26 22.36 -11.19
CA ALA A 129 -4.55 23.51 -11.74
C ALA A 129 -5.12 24.85 -11.22
N GLY A 130 -4.24 25.71 -10.71
CA GLY A 130 -4.59 27.04 -10.19
C GLY A 130 -5.43 27.03 -8.90
N ARG A 131 -5.57 25.90 -8.21
CA ARG A 131 -6.35 25.78 -6.97
C ARG A 131 -5.57 24.99 -5.93
N ALA A 132 -5.67 25.38 -4.65
CA ALA A 132 -5.20 24.56 -3.52
C ALA A 132 -6.11 23.35 -3.22
N ALA A 133 -6.90 22.91 -4.21
CA ALA A 133 -7.84 21.81 -4.12
C ALA A 133 -7.11 20.51 -4.44
N VAL A 134 -6.90 19.69 -3.41
CA VAL A 134 -6.17 18.42 -3.49
C VAL A 134 -6.99 17.42 -4.29
N LEU A 135 -6.39 16.82 -5.32
CA LEU A 135 -6.99 15.78 -6.16
C LEU A 135 -6.57 14.40 -5.68
N PHE A 136 -5.27 14.12 -5.70
CA PHE A 136 -4.72 12.78 -5.55
C PHE A 136 -3.53 12.77 -4.59
N ASP A 137 -3.34 11.64 -3.91
CA ASP A 137 -2.02 11.24 -3.42
C ASP A 137 -1.52 10.18 -4.42
N VAL A 138 -0.33 10.37 -4.98
CA VAL A 138 0.19 9.55 -6.09
C VAL A 138 1.53 8.96 -5.69
N LYS A 139 1.66 7.64 -5.81
CA LYS A 139 2.87 6.87 -5.46
C LYS A 139 3.53 6.30 -6.72
N GLY A 140 4.86 6.30 -6.74
CA GLY A 140 5.68 5.85 -7.88
C GLY A 140 6.14 6.97 -8.81
N LEU A 141 5.98 8.24 -8.40
CA LEU A 141 6.28 9.40 -9.24
C LEU A 141 7.74 9.86 -9.21
N GLY A 142 8.66 9.09 -8.61
CA GLY A 142 10.07 9.46 -8.49
C GLY A 142 10.43 10.07 -7.13
N VAL A 143 11.73 10.29 -6.95
CA VAL A 143 12.34 10.85 -5.72
C VAL A 143 12.16 12.38 -5.62
N PRO A 144 12.33 12.97 -4.42
CA PRO A 144 12.31 14.42 -4.23
C PRO A 144 13.37 15.18 -5.05
N PRO A 145 13.21 16.51 -5.25
CA PRO A 145 14.14 17.33 -6.02
C PRO A 145 15.61 17.31 -5.54
N ASP A 146 15.83 17.07 -4.24
CA ASP A 146 17.13 17.06 -3.57
C ASP A 146 17.73 15.65 -3.41
N GLU A 147 17.04 14.62 -3.89
CA GLU A 147 17.52 13.24 -3.88
C GLU A 147 17.91 12.77 -5.28
N ALA A 148 18.99 11.98 -5.36
CA ALA A 148 19.35 11.25 -6.56
C ALA A 148 18.62 9.89 -6.57
N PRO A 149 17.93 9.52 -7.66
CA PRO A 149 17.39 8.17 -7.73
C PRO A 149 18.52 7.14 -7.78
N VAL A 150 18.32 5.97 -7.17
CA VAL A 150 19.33 4.91 -7.09
C VAL A 150 18.84 3.59 -7.67
N LEU A 151 19.79 2.71 -8.01
CA LEU A 151 19.52 1.33 -8.39
C LEU A 151 19.64 0.36 -7.20
N PRO A 152 18.82 -0.70 -7.15
CA PRO A 152 17.58 -0.84 -7.90
C PRO A 152 16.60 0.30 -7.52
N HIS A 153 15.56 0.55 -8.32
CA HIS A 153 14.52 1.61 -8.26
C HIS A 153 13.79 1.81 -6.91
N SER A 154 14.33 1.24 -5.86
CA SER A 154 13.92 1.18 -4.46
C SER A 154 13.64 2.53 -3.80
N ASN A 155 14.08 3.67 -4.36
CA ASN A 155 13.80 4.98 -3.75
C ASN A 155 12.71 5.83 -4.43
N GLY A 156 12.42 5.65 -5.73
CA GLY A 156 11.57 6.61 -6.47
C GLY A 156 10.38 6.03 -7.24
N LEU A 157 10.54 4.87 -7.87
CA LEU A 157 9.51 4.32 -8.76
C LEU A 157 8.67 3.27 -8.05
N LEU A 158 7.52 2.94 -8.63
CA LEU A 158 6.68 1.80 -8.29
C LEU A 158 6.59 0.93 -9.54
N THR A 159 6.84 -0.36 -9.42
CA THR A 159 6.72 -1.28 -10.56
C THR A 159 5.29 -1.83 -10.69
N LEU A 160 4.94 -2.35 -11.87
CA LEU A 160 3.62 -2.93 -12.11
C LEU A 160 3.28 -4.05 -11.13
N GLY A 161 4.22 -4.96 -10.85
CA GLY A 161 4.03 -6.04 -9.89
C GLY A 161 3.83 -5.54 -8.47
N GLU A 162 4.59 -4.52 -8.04
CA GLU A 162 4.38 -3.88 -6.74
C GLU A 162 2.98 -3.25 -6.64
N ALA A 163 2.55 -2.52 -7.67
CA ALA A 163 1.27 -1.83 -7.67
C ALA A 163 0.07 -2.79 -7.76
N VAL A 164 0.16 -3.82 -8.61
CA VAL A 164 -0.88 -4.87 -8.71
C VAL A 164 -1.00 -5.63 -7.39
N HIS A 165 0.12 -5.92 -6.72
CA HIS A 165 0.11 -6.52 -5.39
C HIS A 165 -0.54 -5.59 -4.37
N GLU A 166 -0.23 -4.29 -4.39
CA GLU A 166 -0.83 -3.31 -3.48
C GLU A 166 -2.35 -3.23 -3.66
N VAL A 167 -2.85 -3.18 -4.90
CA VAL A 167 -4.30 -3.17 -5.19
C VAL A 167 -4.98 -4.50 -4.88
N LEU A 168 -4.33 -5.64 -5.14
CA LEU A 168 -4.83 -6.96 -4.74
C LEU A 168 -5.03 -7.01 -3.22
N MET A 169 -3.99 -6.63 -2.46
CA MET A 169 -4.02 -6.65 -0.99
C MET A 169 -5.05 -5.67 -0.43
N GLU A 170 -5.17 -4.46 -0.99
CA GLU A 170 -6.21 -3.49 -0.62
C GLU A 170 -7.61 -4.14 -0.64
N HIS A 171 -7.97 -4.82 -1.73
CA HIS A 171 -9.30 -5.42 -1.88
C HIS A 171 -9.51 -6.68 -1.04
N LEU A 172 -8.46 -7.47 -0.83
CA LEU A 172 -8.53 -8.62 0.09
C LEU A 172 -8.69 -8.17 1.54
N VAL A 173 -7.99 -7.10 1.95
CA VAL A 173 -8.18 -6.46 3.25
C VAL A 173 -9.59 -5.88 3.36
N PHE A 174 -10.10 -5.21 2.31
CA PHE A 174 -11.48 -4.73 2.29
C PHE A 174 -12.48 -5.86 2.57
N ALA A 175 -12.39 -6.97 1.83
CA ALA A 175 -13.30 -8.09 1.96
C ALA A 175 -13.21 -8.75 3.34
N ALA A 176 -11.99 -9.02 3.82
CA ALA A 176 -11.75 -9.62 5.14
C ALA A 176 -12.29 -8.73 6.27
N MET A 177 -12.04 -7.42 6.21
CA MET A 177 -12.47 -6.52 7.28
C MET A 177 -13.97 -6.22 7.20
N HIS A 178 -14.57 -6.19 6.01
CA HIS A 178 -16.03 -6.12 5.87
C HIS A 178 -16.70 -7.32 6.53
N HIS A 179 -16.21 -8.54 6.23
CA HIS A 179 -16.66 -9.77 6.89
C HIS A 179 -16.45 -9.72 8.42
N ALA A 180 -15.36 -9.11 8.89
CA ALA A 180 -15.07 -8.93 10.31
C ALA A 180 -15.92 -7.85 11.03
N GLY A 181 -16.82 -7.14 10.34
CA GLY A 181 -17.65 -6.08 10.92
C GLY A 181 -17.09 -4.65 10.79
N GLY A 182 -16.11 -4.41 9.91
CA GLY A 182 -15.79 -3.08 9.38
C GLY A 182 -14.97 -2.13 10.28
N ALA A 183 -14.37 -2.61 11.37
CA ALA A 183 -13.55 -1.79 12.27
C ALA A 183 -12.24 -1.27 11.62
N VAL A 184 -11.78 -1.92 10.55
CA VAL A 184 -10.61 -1.52 9.77
C VAL A 184 -11.05 -1.38 8.32
N SER A 185 -10.64 -0.31 7.66
CA SER A 185 -10.98 -0.05 6.26
C SER A 185 -9.73 0.32 5.47
N PRO A 186 -9.53 -0.20 4.25
CA PRO A 186 -8.41 0.23 3.42
C PRO A 186 -8.67 1.61 2.81
N LEU A 187 -7.62 2.42 2.67
CA LEU A 187 -7.64 3.63 1.86
C LEU A 187 -7.71 3.23 0.37
N PRO A 188 -8.70 3.70 -0.39
CA PRO A 188 -8.90 3.21 -1.75
C PRO A 188 -7.89 3.76 -2.75
N ALA A 189 -7.45 2.88 -3.65
CA ALA A 189 -6.81 3.25 -4.90
C ALA A 189 -7.89 3.65 -5.94
N TYR A 190 -7.64 4.75 -6.64
CA TYR A 190 -8.48 5.21 -7.74
C TYR A 190 -8.05 4.60 -9.07
N ALA A 191 -6.75 4.53 -9.34
CA ALA A 191 -6.26 4.09 -10.64
C ALA A 191 -4.82 3.60 -10.58
N LEU A 192 -4.48 2.79 -11.57
CA LEU A 192 -3.11 2.43 -11.91
C LEU A 192 -2.80 2.96 -13.30
N ILE A 193 -1.71 3.73 -13.44
CA ILE A 193 -1.30 4.34 -14.71
C ILE A 193 0.06 3.78 -15.10
N ASP A 194 0.17 3.18 -16.28
CA ASP A 194 1.45 2.82 -16.91
C ASP A 194 2.06 4.08 -17.51
N LEU A 195 3.31 4.37 -17.13
CA LEU A 195 4.04 5.55 -17.59
C LEU A 195 4.71 5.37 -18.95
N GLY A 196 4.66 4.17 -19.55
CA GLY A 196 5.24 3.90 -20.86
C GLY A 196 6.75 3.72 -20.87
N PHE A 197 7.38 3.62 -19.70
CA PHE A 197 8.81 3.30 -19.54
C PHE A 197 8.98 2.23 -18.44
N ASP A 198 10.18 1.65 -18.35
CA ASP A 198 10.49 0.57 -17.43
C ASP A 198 11.53 0.99 -16.38
N ALA A 199 11.31 0.54 -15.15
CA ALA A 199 12.28 0.58 -14.07
C ALA A 199 13.32 -0.51 -14.26
N LEU A 200 14.60 -0.17 -14.07
CA LEU A 200 15.69 -1.14 -14.14
C LEU A 200 16.01 -1.73 -12.77
N TRP A 201 16.67 -2.88 -12.78
CA TRP A 201 17.15 -3.58 -11.60
C TRP A 201 18.68 -3.64 -11.59
N LEU A 202 19.27 -3.55 -10.39
CA LEU A 202 20.72 -3.67 -10.22
C LEU A 202 21.23 -5.10 -10.49
N ASP A 203 20.39 -6.09 -10.20
CA ASP A 203 20.74 -7.52 -10.28
C ASP A 203 20.55 -8.12 -11.69
N GLY A 204 20.30 -7.29 -12.70
CA GLY A 204 20.12 -7.72 -14.08
C GLY A 204 18.79 -8.42 -14.37
N ARG A 205 17.83 -8.42 -13.44
CA ARG A 205 16.46 -8.85 -13.74
C ARG A 205 15.87 -8.03 -14.89
N ALA A 206 14.92 -8.65 -15.61
CA ALA A 206 14.21 -8.01 -16.70
C ALA A 206 13.59 -6.68 -16.21
N PRO A 207 13.68 -5.60 -17.02
CA PRO A 207 13.01 -4.34 -16.72
C PRO A 207 11.52 -4.55 -16.46
N GLU A 208 10.97 -3.79 -15.53
CA GLU A 208 9.55 -3.87 -15.17
C GLU A 208 8.85 -2.54 -15.43
N PRO A 209 7.61 -2.54 -15.96
CA PRO A 209 6.87 -1.29 -16.20
C PRO A 209 6.81 -0.40 -14.96
N ALA A 210 7.24 0.85 -15.12
CA ALA A 210 7.06 1.89 -14.12
C ALA A 210 5.62 2.41 -14.18
N VAL A 211 4.98 2.48 -13.02
CA VAL A 211 3.56 2.82 -12.90
C VAL A 211 3.33 3.83 -11.79
N LEU A 212 2.19 4.50 -11.86
CA LEU A 212 1.67 5.33 -10.77
C LEU A 212 0.47 4.66 -10.13
N LEU A 213 0.49 4.54 -8.80
CA LEU A 213 -0.69 4.22 -8.01
C LEU A 213 -1.33 5.53 -7.55
N VAL A 214 -2.48 5.85 -8.14
CA VAL A 214 -3.30 7.02 -7.79
C VAL A 214 -4.25 6.61 -6.68
N ARG A 215 -4.18 7.25 -5.52
CA ARG A 215 -4.97 6.92 -4.33
C ARG A 215 -5.71 8.12 -3.77
N ARG A 216 -6.70 7.85 -2.91
CA ARG A 216 -7.41 8.88 -2.16
C ARG A 216 -6.42 9.69 -1.30
N PRO A 217 -6.44 11.03 -1.37
CA PRO A 217 -5.63 11.87 -0.50
C PRO A 217 -5.98 11.71 0.97
N CYS A 218 -4.97 11.50 1.81
CA CYS A 218 -5.11 11.37 3.26
C CYS A 218 -3.96 12.06 4.01
N THR A 219 -4.18 12.36 5.29
CA THR A 219 -3.11 12.66 6.24
C THR A 219 -2.60 11.37 6.88
N ARG A 220 -1.60 11.46 7.77
CA ARG A 220 -1.13 10.32 8.57
C ARG A 220 -0.98 10.74 10.04
N PRO A 221 -1.13 9.81 11.01
CA PRO A 221 -0.80 10.08 12.41
C PRO A 221 0.67 10.45 12.57
N ARG A 222 0.98 11.39 13.47
CA ARG A 222 2.33 11.95 13.65
C ARG A 222 3.41 10.90 13.88
N CYS A 223 3.12 9.85 14.65
CA CYS A 223 4.05 8.75 14.92
C CYS A 223 4.45 7.94 13.69
N GLN A 224 3.71 8.05 12.57
CA GLN A 224 4.01 7.30 11.34
C GLN A 224 4.79 8.10 10.30
N TRP A 225 4.90 9.42 10.45
CA TRP A 225 5.73 10.28 9.57
C TRP A 225 6.78 11.10 10.33
N GLN A 226 6.85 11.00 11.66
CA GLN A 226 7.91 11.56 12.49
C GLN A 226 8.26 10.57 13.60
N ARG A 227 9.50 10.63 14.12
CA ARG A 227 9.86 10.00 15.40
C ARG A 227 9.07 10.68 16.52
N TYR A 228 7.89 10.16 16.80
CA TYR A 228 6.97 10.71 17.79
C TYR A 228 6.34 9.57 18.57
N TRP A 229 6.06 9.82 19.84
CA TRP A 229 5.46 8.84 20.73
C TRP A 229 4.12 8.34 20.17
N GLN A 230 3.97 7.02 20.04
CA GLN A 230 2.76 6.37 19.51
C GLN A 230 1.72 6.15 20.61
N GLY A 231 2.18 5.77 21.80
CA GLY A 231 1.32 5.46 22.93
C GLY A 231 0.79 4.02 22.95
N PRO A 232 0.53 3.48 24.15
CA PRO A 232 0.09 2.09 24.33
C PRO A 232 -1.28 1.81 23.70
N GLU A 233 -2.17 2.80 23.66
CA GLU A 233 -3.51 2.65 23.09
C GLU A 233 -3.46 2.41 21.58
N LEU A 234 -2.69 3.22 20.86
CA LEU A 234 -2.53 3.07 19.41
C LEU A 234 -1.70 1.82 19.07
N ALA A 235 -0.65 1.52 19.85
CA ALA A 235 0.10 0.28 19.69
C ALA A 235 -0.80 -0.96 19.84
N GLY A 236 -1.69 -0.96 20.85
CA GLY A 236 -2.69 -2.00 21.05
C GLY A 236 -3.68 -2.11 19.89
N ALA A 237 -4.17 -0.97 19.38
CA ALA A 237 -5.09 -0.95 18.23
C ALA A 237 -4.44 -1.48 16.94
N LEU A 238 -3.17 -1.13 16.68
CA LEU A 238 -2.41 -1.66 15.54
C LEU A 238 -2.16 -3.16 15.67
N LEU A 239 -1.83 -3.64 16.88
CA LEU A 239 -1.70 -5.07 17.16
C LEU A 239 -3.03 -5.79 16.93
N GLN A 240 -4.15 -5.21 17.39
CA GLN A 240 -5.48 -5.77 17.16
C GLN A 240 -5.81 -5.85 15.66
N ALA A 241 -5.48 -4.82 14.87
CA ALA A 241 -5.64 -4.84 13.42
C ALA A 241 -4.81 -5.95 12.76
N GLU A 242 -3.56 -6.13 13.17
CA GLU A 242 -2.72 -7.23 12.70
C GLU A 242 -3.32 -8.60 13.07
N LEU A 243 -3.82 -8.78 14.29
CA LEU A 243 -4.47 -10.04 14.70
C LEU A 243 -5.74 -10.33 13.90
N LEU A 244 -6.52 -9.30 13.56
CA LEU A 244 -7.68 -9.43 12.67
C LEU A 244 -7.23 -9.87 11.27
N LEU A 245 -6.18 -9.27 10.70
CA LEU A 245 -5.61 -9.69 9.40
C LEU A 245 -5.16 -11.16 9.43
N ARG A 246 -4.48 -11.56 10.51
CA ARG A 246 -3.96 -12.92 10.68
C ARG A 246 -5.04 -13.98 10.68
N ARG A 247 -6.23 -13.70 11.24
CA ARG A 247 -7.39 -14.60 11.16
C ARG A 247 -7.71 -15.01 9.72
N TYR A 248 -7.49 -14.12 8.76
CA TYR A 248 -7.73 -14.34 7.33
C TYR A 248 -6.47 -14.78 6.57
N GLY A 249 -5.39 -15.15 7.25
CA GLY A 249 -4.13 -15.55 6.59
C GLY A 249 -3.38 -14.38 5.93
N LEU A 250 -3.65 -13.15 6.35
CA LEU A 250 -2.94 -11.94 5.90
C LEU A 250 -2.05 -11.39 7.03
N THR A 251 -0.97 -10.71 6.69
CA THR A 251 -0.12 -10.02 7.67
C THR A 251 0.55 -8.80 7.08
N ALA A 252 0.64 -7.72 7.85
CA ALA A 252 1.44 -6.55 7.53
C ALA A 252 2.88 -6.65 8.10
N SER A 253 3.05 -7.42 9.18
CA SER A 253 4.25 -7.40 10.04
C SER A 253 5.39 -8.29 9.56
N SER A 254 5.07 -9.31 8.78
CA SER A 254 5.97 -10.43 8.56
C SER A 254 6.86 -10.24 7.30
N CYS A 255 7.09 -8.99 6.92
CA CYS A 255 7.75 -8.59 5.66
C CYS A 255 9.25 -8.26 5.80
N GLY A 256 9.84 -8.47 6.99
CA GLY A 256 11.25 -8.18 7.27
C GLY A 256 11.60 -6.71 7.49
N ALA A 257 10.67 -5.77 7.28
CA ALA A 257 10.92 -4.34 7.47
C ALA A 257 11.29 -3.99 8.92
N VAL A 258 10.61 -4.63 9.87
CA VAL A 258 10.90 -4.55 11.30
C VAL A 258 10.97 -5.98 11.82
N ARG A 259 12.16 -6.56 11.84
CA ARG A 259 12.41 -7.89 12.42
C ARG A 259 13.61 -7.82 13.34
N PHE A 260 13.44 -8.41 14.51
CA PHE A 260 14.50 -8.55 15.49
C PHE A 260 14.78 -10.03 15.73
N GLN A 261 16.07 -10.35 15.86
CA GLN A 261 16.52 -11.64 16.35
C GLN A 261 17.01 -11.47 17.78
N VAL A 262 16.48 -12.27 18.69
CA VAL A 262 16.85 -12.25 20.10
C VAL A 262 17.39 -13.62 20.48
N SER A 263 18.58 -13.68 21.07
CA SER A 263 19.23 -14.94 21.43
C SER A 263 20.15 -14.77 22.63
N ARG A 264 20.58 -15.88 23.23
CA ARG A 264 21.73 -15.89 24.15
C ARG A 264 23.00 -16.28 23.40
N GLN A 265 24.06 -15.51 23.59
CA GLN A 265 25.40 -15.82 23.08
C GLN A 265 26.41 -15.64 24.20
N ALA A 266 27.21 -16.67 24.48
CA ALA A 266 28.15 -16.70 25.61
C ALA A 266 27.51 -16.35 26.98
N GLY A 267 26.22 -16.68 27.16
CA GLY A 267 25.46 -16.38 28.39
C GLY A 267 24.75 -15.02 28.39
N GLU A 268 25.10 -14.12 27.47
CA GLU A 268 24.56 -12.76 27.40
C GLU A 268 23.40 -12.64 26.41
N LEU A 269 22.44 -11.76 26.72
CA LEU A 269 21.35 -11.40 25.82
C LEU A 269 21.91 -10.63 24.61
N ARG A 270 21.59 -11.10 23.40
CA ARG A 270 21.91 -10.41 22.15
C ARG A 270 20.64 -10.12 21.37
N VAL A 271 20.45 -8.85 21.03
CA VAL A 271 19.39 -8.36 20.15
C VAL A 271 20.02 -7.88 18.86
N GLN A 272 19.52 -8.35 17.72
CA GLN A 272 20.03 -7.98 16.41
C GLN A 272 18.94 -7.58 15.44
N ARG A 273 19.26 -6.67 14.52
CA ARG A 273 18.46 -6.31 13.35
C ARG A 273 19.41 -6.01 12.19
N ASP A 274 19.12 -6.54 11.01
CA ASP A 274 19.92 -6.33 9.80
C ASP A 274 21.43 -6.63 9.99
N GLY A 275 21.75 -7.60 10.86
CA GLY A 275 23.12 -7.99 11.22
C GLY A 275 23.76 -7.14 12.32
N GLU A 276 23.18 -5.99 12.65
CA GLU A 276 23.69 -5.07 13.67
C GLU A 276 23.16 -5.44 15.06
N SER A 277 23.98 -5.27 16.10
CA SER A 277 23.57 -5.49 17.48
C SER A 277 22.98 -4.21 18.06
N LEU A 278 21.80 -4.32 18.67
CA LEU A 278 21.07 -3.17 19.19
C LEU A 278 21.19 -3.11 20.72
N PRO A 279 21.51 -1.93 21.29
CA PRO A 279 21.39 -1.74 22.74
C PRO A 279 19.91 -1.75 23.14
N VAL A 280 19.60 -2.34 24.28
CA VAL A 280 18.27 -2.31 24.89
C VAL A 280 18.36 -1.87 26.34
N SER A 281 17.30 -1.24 26.85
CA SER A 281 17.25 -0.84 28.25
C SER A 281 17.22 -2.07 29.17
N PRO A 282 17.61 -1.95 30.46
CA PRO A 282 17.53 -3.06 31.41
C PRO A 282 16.12 -3.66 31.54
N GLU A 283 15.07 -2.83 31.47
CA GLU A 283 13.67 -3.27 31.53
C GLU A 283 13.29 -4.11 30.29
N VAL A 284 13.65 -3.64 29.10
CA VAL A 284 13.44 -4.38 27.85
C VAL A 284 14.25 -5.67 27.87
N ALA A 285 15.51 -5.63 28.30
CA ALA A 285 16.35 -6.81 28.44
C ALA A 285 15.71 -7.87 29.36
N GLN A 286 15.19 -7.46 30.52
CA GLN A 286 14.48 -8.36 31.43
C GLN A 286 13.25 -8.98 30.77
N ASN A 287 12.48 -8.19 30.02
CA ASN A 287 11.32 -8.71 29.31
C ASN A 287 11.70 -9.74 28.22
N LEU A 288 12.70 -9.42 27.40
CA LEU A 288 13.23 -10.30 26.36
C LEU A 288 13.79 -11.61 26.95
N GLU A 289 14.44 -11.53 28.12
CA GLU A 289 14.95 -12.71 28.83
C GLU A 289 13.82 -13.62 29.31
N ARG A 290 12.68 -13.06 29.76
CA ARG A 290 11.48 -13.85 30.08
C ARG A 290 10.91 -14.53 28.83
N LEU A 291 10.84 -13.83 27.71
CA LEU A 291 10.38 -14.41 26.44
C LEU A 291 11.30 -15.54 25.96
N LEU A 292 12.61 -15.36 26.07
CA LEU A 292 13.59 -16.41 25.75
C LEU A 292 13.41 -17.63 26.66
N ALA A 293 13.26 -17.42 27.97
CA ALA A 293 13.03 -18.50 28.92
C ALA A 293 11.72 -19.26 28.61
N ALA A 294 10.63 -18.55 28.28
CA ALA A 294 9.38 -19.16 27.84
C ALA A 294 9.56 -19.99 26.56
N ASN A 295 10.40 -19.52 25.63
CA ASN A 295 10.81 -20.24 24.43
C ASN A 295 11.96 -21.25 24.67
N ARG A 296 12.14 -21.73 25.91
CA ARG A 296 13.14 -22.75 26.30
C ARG A 296 14.58 -22.38 25.91
N GLY A 297 14.88 -21.09 25.87
CA GLY A 297 16.18 -20.54 25.48
C GLY A 297 16.48 -20.57 23.98
N ALA A 298 15.57 -21.07 23.14
CA ALA A 298 15.75 -21.04 21.69
C ALA A 298 15.64 -19.60 21.15
N PRO A 299 16.41 -19.22 20.11
CA PRO A 299 16.35 -17.88 19.52
C PRO A 299 14.92 -17.46 19.14
N LEU A 300 14.57 -16.21 19.44
CA LEU A 300 13.30 -15.60 19.06
C LEU A 300 13.47 -14.82 17.76
N LEU A 301 12.46 -14.94 16.90
CA LEU A 301 12.18 -13.95 15.87
C LEU A 301 10.98 -13.13 16.31
N ILE A 302 11.15 -11.81 16.29
CA ILE A 302 10.13 -10.83 16.68
C ILE A 302 9.83 -9.95 15.46
N ASP A 303 8.61 -10.06 14.93
CA ASP A 303 8.11 -9.22 13.84
C ASP A 303 7.40 -7.99 14.43
N GLY A 304 7.83 -6.81 13.99
CA GLY A 304 7.20 -5.54 14.34
C GLY A 304 5.90 -5.31 13.55
N VAL A 305 4.85 -4.86 14.23
CA VAL A 305 3.55 -4.54 13.62
C VAL A 305 3.68 -3.38 12.63
N ASN A 306 3.53 -3.66 11.34
CA ASN A 306 3.77 -2.68 10.28
C ASN A 306 2.48 -2.21 9.58
N VAL A 307 1.40 -2.06 10.35
CA VAL A 307 0.13 -1.52 9.84
C VAL A 307 0.25 0.00 9.71
N GLN A 308 0.24 0.48 8.46
CA GLN A 308 0.28 1.91 8.15
C GLN A 308 -1.14 2.48 8.10
N LEU A 309 -1.32 3.68 8.66
CA LEU A 309 -2.59 4.35 8.84
C LEU A 309 -2.74 5.55 7.91
N ALA A 310 -3.97 5.76 7.48
CA ALA A 310 -4.44 6.95 6.79
C ALA A 310 -5.40 7.72 7.72
N GLY A 311 -5.24 9.04 7.79
CA GLY A 311 -6.10 9.92 8.56
C GLY A 311 -5.99 9.75 10.08
N ALA A 312 -7.07 10.11 10.77
CA ALA A 312 -7.19 9.94 12.21
C ALA A 312 -7.60 8.50 12.58
N ALA A 313 -7.08 8.00 13.68
CA ALA A 313 -7.43 6.70 14.25
C ALA A 313 -8.36 6.87 15.45
N SER A 314 -9.31 5.94 15.59
CA SER A 314 -10.08 5.73 16.83
C SER A 314 -9.74 4.37 17.41
N VAL A 315 -9.45 4.34 18.72
CA VAL A 315 -9.10 3.10 19.45
C VAL A 315 -10.28 2.50 20.21
N ALA A 316 -11.27 3.32 20.59
CA ALA A 316 -12.46 2.89 21.34
C ALA A 316 -13.70 3.72 20.93
N PRO A 317 -14.58 3.20 20.05
CA PRO A 317 -14.47 1.92 19.35
C PRO A 317 -13.31 1.91 18.34
N LEU A 318 -12.83 0.71 17.98
CA LEU A 318 -11.78 0.55 16.97
C LEU A 318 -12.31 1.01 15.61
N HIS A 319 -11.70 2.06 15.06
CA HIS A 319 -11.93 2.51 13.70
C HIS A 319 -10.61 3.00 13.10
N LEU A 320 -10.05 2.20 12.20
CA LEU A 320 -8.78 2.49 11.53
C LEU A 320 -8.99 2.54 10.03
N GLN A 321 -8.33 3.48 9.36
CA GLN A 321 -8.13 3.44 7.92
C GLN A 321 -6.67 3.07 7.65
N VAL A 322 -6.42 2.02 6.86
CA VAL A 322 -5.08 1.46 6.62
C VAL A 322 -4.63 1.67 5.18
N MET A 323 -3.32 1.76 4.95
CA MET A 323 -2.73 2.02 3.63
C MET A 323 -1.38 1.31 3.44
N ASP A 324 -0.74 1.52 2.29
CA ASP A 324 0.61 1.02 1.95
C ASP A 324 0.73 -0.53 2.02
N PHE A 325 -0.06 -1.23 1.20
CA PHE A 325 -0.15 -2.69 1.22
C PHE A 325 0.99 -3.43 0.52
N GLY A 326 1.98 -2.73 -0.06
CA GLY A 326 3.06 -3.32 -0.85
C GLY A 326 3.92 -4.37 -0.12
N ARG A 327 3.84 -4.44 1.22
CA ARG A 327 4.56 -5.42 2.05
C ARG A 327 3.66 -6.47 2.69
N TYR A 328 2.35 -6.39 2.48
CA TYR A 328 1.41 -7.37 3.02
C TYR A 328 1.62 -8.71 2.33
N ARG A 329 1.39 -9.80 3.03
CA ARG A 329 1.57 -11.15 2.46
C ARG A 329 0.56 -12.15 2.99
N PHE A 330 0.44 -13.23 2.24
CA PHE A 330 -0.26 -14.44 2.63
C PHE A 330 0.61 -15.28 3.58
N ALA A 331 -0.03 -15.94 4.55
CA ALA A 331 0.62 -16.97 5.36
C ALA A 331 -0.42 -17.97 5.87
N GLU A 332 -0.08 -19.25 5.77
CA GLU A 332 -0.91 -20.35 6.30
C GLU A 332 -0.74 -20.54 7.81
N ARG A 333 0.37 -20.03 8.36
CA ARG A 333 0.73 -20.13 9.77
C ARG A 333 1.64 -18.98 10.17
N PHE A 334 1.53 -18.53 11.42
CA PHE A 334 2.42 -17.51 11.98
C PHE A 334 3.19 -18.07 13.18
N GLU A 335 4.51 -17.97 13.15
CA GLU A 335 5.38 -18.60 14.17
C GLU A 335 6.26 -17.60 14.93
N HIS A 336 6.30 -16.34 14.49
CA HIS A 336 7.14 -15.32 15.09
C HIS A 336 6.38 -14.55 16.18
N HIS A 337 7.10 -14.09 17.19
CA HIS A 337 6.53 -13.16 18.16
C HIS A 337 6.11 -11.87 17.45
N LEU A 338 5.05 -11.23 17.96
CA LEU A 338 4.64 -9.91 17.53
C LEU A 338 5.13 -8.84 18.50
N TYR A 339 5.42 -7.67 17.95
CA TYR A 339 5.80 -6.48 18.71
C TYR A 339 5.12 -5.24 18.12
N ALA A 340 4.33 -4.54 18.92
CA ALA A 340 3.81 -3.21 18.60
C ALA A 340 4.48 -2.17 19.48
N TRP A 341 5.28 -1.29 18.89
CA TRP A 341 6.06 -0.30 19.64
C TRP A 341 5.17 0.81 20.21
N VAL A 342 5.58 1.38 21.35
CA VAL A 342 4.88 2.50 21.99
C VAL A 342 5.65 3.82 21.82
N ASP A 343 6.96 3.72 21.72
CA ASP A 343 7.85 4.88 21.68
C ASP A 343 8.07 5.46 20.29
N ALA A 344 8.76 6.60 20.25
CA ALA A 344 9.19 7.24 19.00
C ALA A 344 10.22 6.43 18.21
N ASP A 345 10.95 5.53 18.89
CA ASP A 345 11.94 4.65 18.27
C ASP A 345 11.50 3.18 18.42
N TYR A 346 11.09 2.58 17.31
CA TYR A 346 10.68 1.18 17.27
C TYR A 346 11.85 0.23 17.61
N GLN A 347 13.11 0.66 17.46
CA GLN A 347 14.28 -0.19 17.71
C GLN A 347 14.56 -0.41 19.19
N ASN A 348 14.02 0.44 20.06
CA ASN A 348 14.19 0.31 21.51
C ASN A 348 13.44 -0.88 22.10
N LEU A 349 12.59 -1.56 21.31
CA LEU A 349 11.85 -2.75 21.76
C LEU A 349 11.00 -2.44 23.02
N ASN A 350 10.52 -1.21 23.15
CA ASN A 350 9.57 -0.82 24.18
C ASN A 350 8.15 -0.82 23.61
N GLY A 351 7.33 -1.79 24.05
CA GLY A 351 5.96 -1.90 23.58
C GLY A 351 5.27 -3.20 23.97
N VAL A 352 4.21 -3.51 23.22
CA VAL A 352 3.35 -4.66 23.48
C VAL A 352 3.86 -5.87 22.71
N TYR A 353 4.08 -6.96 23.44
CA TYR A 353 4.53 -8.24 22.88
C TYR A 353 3.41 -9.26 22.87
N LEU A 354 3.42 -10.13 21.87
CA LEU A 354 2.55 -11.29 21.84
C LEU A 354 3.32 -12.51 21.32
N ALA A 355 3.42 -13.53 22.16
CA ALA A 355 4.09 -14.78 21.84
C ALA A 355 3.14 -15.73 21.07
N PRO A 356 3.66 -16.62 20.20
CA PRO A 356 2.84 -17.56 19.44
C PRO A 356 1.99 -18.53 20.28
N ASP A 357 2.35 -18.76 21.54
CA ASP A 357 1.64 -19.61 22.49
C ASP A 357 0.65 -18.84 23.39
N ASP A 358 0.60 -17.50 23.29
CA ASP A 358 -0.42 -16.70 23.98
C ASP A 358 -1.81 -17.01 23.39
N PRO A 359 -2.85 -17.25 24.21
CA PRO A 359 -4.21 -17.54 23.72
C PRO A 359 -4.82 -16.46 22.82
N ARG A 360 -4.33 -15.21 22.91
CA ARG A 360 -4.77 -14.09 22.06
C ARG A 360 -4.04 -14.06 20.71
N TYR A 361 -2.99 -14.86 20.54
CA TYR A 361 -2.23 -14.94 19.31
C TYR A 361 -3.05 -15.69 18.25
N VAL A 362 -3.46 -14.96 17.22
CA VAL A 362 -4.38 -15.46 16.20
C VAL A 362 -3.62 -16.20 15.11
N GLN A 363 -4.02 -17.45 14.86
CA GLN A 363 -3.67 -18.20 13.65
C GLN A 363 -4.76 -18.03 12.58
N PRO A 364 -4.45 -18.25 11.30
CA PRO A 364 -5.47 -18.25 10.25
C PRO A 364 -6.57 -19.24 10.55
N ASP A 365 -7.82 -18.81 10.41
CA ASP A 365 -8.99 -19.67 10.46
C ASP A 365 -9.08 -20.43 9.13
N PRO A 366 -8.95 -21.77 9.09
CA PRO A 366 -8.96 -22.53 7.84
C PRO A 366 -10.22 -22.31 6.99
N ALA A 367 -11.35 -21.96 7.61
CA ALA A 367 -12.60 -21.71 6.90
C ALA A 367 -12.66 -20.31 6.25
N LEU A 368 -11.84 -19.37 6.71
CA LEU A 368 -11.84 -17.97 6.25
C LEU A 368 -10.53 -17.57 5.55
N SER A 369 -9.50 -18.39 5.66
CA SER A 369 -8.14 -18.05 5.26
C SER A 369 -8.03 -17.78 3.76
N LEU A 370 -7.38 -16.66 3.44
CA LEU A 370 -7.05 -16.24 2.08
C LEU A 370 -5.66 -16.72 1.67
N ALA A 371 -4.92 -17.41 2.54
CA ALA A 371 -3.53 -17.78 2.31
C ALA A 371 -3.33 -18.65 1.05
N GLY A 372 -4.29 -19.52 0.75
CA GLY A 372 -4.29 -20.37 -0.46
C GLY A 372 -4.35 -19.60 -1.79
N THR A 373 -4.62 -18.30 -1.76
CA THR A 373 -4.64 -17.45 -2.96
C THR A 373 -3.34 -17.54 -3.74
N ALA A 374 -2.20 -17.52 -3.05
CA ALA A 374 -0.87 -17.55 -3.68
C ALA A 374 -0.59 -18.83 -4.49
N ALA A 375 -1.25 -19.94 -4.14
CA ALA A 375 -1.14 -21.22 -4.84
C ALA A 375 -2.21 -21.43 -5.92
N SER A 376 -3.16 -20.49 -6.06
CA SER A 376 -4.28 -20.65 -6.96
C SER A 376 -3.89 -20.47 -8.44
N PRO A 377 -4.54 -21.19 -9.38
CA PRO A 377 -4.34 -20.97 -10.81
C PRO A 377 -4.63 -19.53 -11.26
N ALA A 378 -5.61 -18.87 -10.63
CA ALA A 378 -5.96 -17.48 -10.94
C ALA A 378 -4.84 -16.51 -10.59
N PHE A 379 -4.20 -16.68 -9.43
CA PHE A 379 -3.05 -15.87 -9.03
C PHE A 379 -1.83 -16.12 -9.93
N ALA A 380 -1.56 -17.38 -10.30
CA ALA A 380 -0.50 -17.70 -11.26
C ALA A 380 -0.72 -17.03 -12.62
N GLU A 381 -1.97 -17.00 -13.10
CA GLU A 381 -2.34 -16.29 -14.33
C GLU A 381 -2.15 -14.77 -14.18
N LEU A 382 -2.55 -14.17 -13.04
CA LEU A 382 -2.29 -12.76 -12.75
C LEU A 382 -0.80 -12.43 -12.80
N GLN A 383 0.05 -13.22 -12.14
CA GLN A 383 1.50 -13.04 -12.17
C GLN A 383 2.07 -13.14 -13.58
N ARG A 384 1.54 -14.07 -14.38
CA ARG A 384 1.92 -14.20 -15.79
C ARG A 384 1.55 -12.95 -16.59
N ARG A 385 0.33 -12.39 -16.40
CA ARG A 385 -0.09 -11.16 -17.08
C ARG A 385 0.74 -9.94 -16.69
N VAL A 386 1.16 -9.84 -15.43
CA VAL A 386 2.09 -8.78 -14.97
C VAL A 386 3.43 -8.91 -15.70
N ARG A 387 4.03 -10.10 -15.72
CA ARG A 387 5.32 -10.35 -16.37
C ARG A 387 5.28 -10.12 -17.89
N ASP A 388 4.19 -10.53 -18.55
CA ASP A 388 4.04 -10.43 -20.00
C ASP A 388 3.54 -9.04 -20.44
N PHE A 389 3.35 -8.08 -19.52
CA PHE A 389 2.63 -6.83 -19.81
C PHE A 389 3.17 -6.03 -21.00
N ARG A 390 4.51 -5.97 -21.16
CA ARG A 390 5.16 -5.28 -22.29
C ARG A 390 5.09 -6.03 -23.62
N GLN A 391 4.68 -7.31 -23.63
CA GLN A 391 4.57 -8.13 -24.83
C GLN A 391 3.23 -7.95 -25.57
N GLY A 392 2.62 -6.76 -25.46
CA GLY A 392 1.32 -6.46 -26.07
C GLY A 392 0.12 -7.05 -25.31
N VAL A 393 0.24 -7.27 -24.00
CA VAL A 393 -0.93 -7.60 -23.18
C VAL A 393 -1.78 -6.34 -23.02
N GLU A 394 -3.00 -6.40 -23.52
CA GLU A 394 -4.01 -5.37 -23.31
C GLU A 394 -4.33 -5.21 -21.81
N PRO A 395 -4.36 -3.98 -21.26
CA PRO A 395 -4.63 -3.73 -19.84
C PRO A 395 -5.89 -4.43 -19.30
N GLU A 396 -6.90 -4.60 -20.15
CA GLU A 396 -8.15 -5.30 -19.87
C GLU A 396 -7.91 -6.75 -19.44
N ARG A 397 -6.92 -7.43 -20.03
CA ARG A 397 -6.59 -8.82 -19.66
C ARG A 397 -5.96 -8.89 -18.28
N LEU A 398 -5.15 -7.90 -17.91
CA LEU A 398 -4.59 -7.80 -16.55
C LEU A 398 -5.70 -7.51 -15.53
N CYS A 399 -6.60 -6.58 -15.86
CA CYS A 399 -7.77 -6.27 -15.04
C CYS A 399 -8.67 -7.50 -14.81
N GLN A 400 -8.95 -8.27 -15.87
CA GLN A 400 -9.71 -9.53 -15.79
C GLN A 400 -9.02 -10.56 -14.91
N ALA A 401 -7.70 -10.73 -15.03
CA ALA A 401 -6.95 -11.66 -14.20
C ALA A 401 -6.96 -11.25 -12.70
N LEU A 402 -6.87 -9.95 -12.42
CA LEU A 402 -6.97 -9.43 -11.06
C LEU A 402 -8.36 -9.68 -10.46
N ARG A 403 -9.42 -9.40 -11.20
CA ARG A 403 -10.81 -9.70 -10.80
C ARG A 403 -11.02 -11.20 -10.52
N ALA A 404 -10.58 -12.07 -11.43
CA ALA A 404 -10.71 -13.52 -11.26
C ALA A 404 -9.94 -14.03 -10.03
N THR A 405 -8.77 -13.45 -9.75
CA THR A 405 -7.98 -13.73 -8.55
C THR A 405 -8.75 -13.33 -7.29
N LEU A 406 -9.26 -12.11 -7.24
CA LEU A 406 -10.04 -11.61 -6.10
C LEU A 406 -11.33 -12.41 -5.88
N GLU A 407 -12.05 -12.73 -6.95
CA GLU A 407 -13.24 -13.56 -6.87
C GLU A 407 -12.92 -14.94 -6.27
N THR A 408 -11.84 -15.56 -6.73
CA THR A 408 -11.40 -16.88 -6.23
C THR A 408 -10.96 -16.81 -4.78
N ALA A 409 -10.14 -15.81 -4.44
CA ALA A 409 -9.61 -15.60 -3.11
C ALA A 409 -10.71 -15.33 -2.08
N CYS A 410 -11.72 -14.52 -2.43
CA CYS A 410 -12.77 -14.11 -1.50
C CYS A 410 -13.92 -15.13 -1.35
N ARG A 411 -13.90 -16.28 -2.04
CA ARG A 411 -14.95 -17.32 -1.90
C ARG A 411 -15.20 -17.75 -0.45
N PRO A 412 -14.18 -17.96 0.41
CA PRO A 412 -14.39 -18.35 1.80
C PRO A 412 -15.18 -17.31 2.63
N LEU A 413 -15.23 -16.05 2.17
CA LEU A 413 -15.87 -14.95 2.89
C LEU A 413 -17.33 -14.70 2.49
N ARG A 414 -17.87 -15.48 1.55
CA ARG A 414 -19.25 -15.33 1.03
C ARG A 414 -20.28 -16.21 1.77
N GLY A 415 -19.83 -16.99 2.75
CA GLY A 415 -20.62 -17.99 3.49
C GLY A 415 -21.47 -17.42 4.61
#